data_AF-G3XXZ2-F1
#
_entry.id   AF-G3XXZ2-F1
#
_cell.length_a   1.000
_cell.length_b   1.000
_cell.length_c   1.000
_cell.angle_alpha   90.00
_cell.angle_beta   90.00
_cell.angle_gamma   90.00
#
_symmetry.space_group_name_H-M   'P 1'
#
loop_
_entity.id
_entity.type
_entity.pdbx_description
1 polymer ?
#
loop_
_entity_poly.entity_id
_entity_poly.type
_entity_poly.pdbx_seq_one_letter_code
_entity_poly.pdbx_strand_id
1 'polypeptide(L)'
;VYAIYTEDDTSHCDTAHPDHALLIPSVATYLDSPFLVRLAQDNAIDAIHPGYGFLSESADFAARMQDAGITVIGPGSSVLSRTGDKLQAKQLAVECDVPVLPAMAQPTADVAEVRAFVKQVQYPVMVKAVDGGGGRGIRLVYGDEGLEGAVRGAVNESPSGMVFVEKAAVKGFRHVEVQIIGDGVEVRHLWERDCSVQRRFQKVVEMAPSLIGDRGLVQRVVDAAVRMGRATRYRSLGTVEFLVNEGSGEFYFLEINPRIQVEHTVTEELMRVDLVQAQLKLAMGYTFAQLGLGDVGLDTPKACAIQLRLCAEDPSNQFALSVGKVTEMVVPSGRGVRVDTHIRAAGANPVVVGAQLDNLLAKIIVTASTWEGAVLKARRVLADTTVAGVRTNLELLRGVVAQEDFLSGRIDTQWLESSLDQVLQQGASVSRSMGNKGAVGARIAYRGAASAGDPLDLTFAAAHLAPMEYAVEQRNEDWRSLVERLVFSYSPAAGREIPDTANAEENAPLLRQSQEGHRGIYTPTSYLFLAGDLNYRTSNAASDPMADNARPDWKWTRTRWPSWCDRVLYLDSPPGTSKR
;
A
#
# COMPACT_ATOMS: atom_id res chain seq x y z
N VAL A 1 -4.25 17.31 -18.76
CA VAL A 1 -4.62 15.95 -18.30
C VAL A 1 -6.09 15.93 -17.98
N TYR A 2 -6.81 14.94 -18.52
CA TYR A 2 -8.23 14.72 -18.25
C TYR A 2 -8.40 13.57 -17.26
N ALA A 3 -9.33 13.71 -16.32
CA ALA A 3 -9.84 12.62 -15.50
C ALA A 3 -11.34 12.47 -15.74
N ILE A 4 -11.84 11.24 -15.65
CA ILE A 4 -13.28 10.94 -15.61
C ILE A 4 -13.67 10.53 -14.19
N TYR A 5 -14.88 10.85 -13.76
CA TYR A 5 -15.35 10.59 -12.40
C TYR A 5 -16.88 10.49 -12.32
N THR A 6 -17.42 9.88 -11.27
CA THR A 6 -18.87 9.87 -10.98
C THR A 6 -19.17 10.73 -9.75
N GLU A 7 -20.43 11.08 -9.49
CA GLU A 7 -20.80 11.90 -8.32
C GLU A 7 -20.29 11.33 -6.98
N ASP A 8 -20.23 9.99 -6.86
CA ASP A 8 -19.78 9.28 -5.67
C ASP A 8 -18.29 8.86 -5.70
N ASP A 9 -17.55 9.26 -6.73
CA ASP A 9 -16.17 8.84 -7.00
C ASP A 9 -15.29 10.06 -7.34
N THR A 10 -15.12 10.99 -6.39
CA THR A 10 -14.38 12.25 -6.64
C THR A 10 -12.95 12.26 -6.11
N SER A 11 -12.58 11.26 -5.29
CA SER A 11 -11.38 11.32 -4.44
C SER A 11 -10.07 11.37 -5.24
N HIS A 12 -10.01 10.66 -6.38
CA HIS A 12 -8.85 10.70 -7.28
C HIS A 12 -8.71 12.05 -7.97
N CYS A 13 -9.82 12.71 -8.35
CA CYS A 13 -9.79 14.07 -8.89
C CYS A 13 -9.33 15.08 -7.82
N ASP A 14 -9.84 14.93 -6.60
CA ASP A 14 -9.48 15.80 -5.47
C ASP A 14 -8.00 15.69 -5.08
N THR A 15 -7.41 14.50 -5.25
CA THR A 15 -6.01 14.23 -4.90
C THR A 15 -5.05 14.56 -6.05
N ALA A 16 -5.42 14.19 -7.29
CA ALA A 16 -4.55 14.33 -8.46
C ALA A 16 -4.60 15.73 -9.10
N HIS A 17 -5.66 16.51 -8.83
CA HIS A 17 -5.84 17.85 -9.41
C HIS A 17 -5.68 17.89 -10.95
N PRO A 18 -6.47 17.10 -11.70
CA PRO A 18 -6.38 17.09 -13.15
C PRO A 18 -6.78 18.45 -13.73
N ASP A 19 -6.22 18.83 -14.89
CA ASP A 19 -6.58 20.09 -15.58
C ASP A 19 -8.06 20.11 -15.97
N HIS A 20 -8.62 18.95 -16.27
CA HIS A 20 -10.03 18.76 -16.59
C HIS A 20 -10.58 17.53 -15.86
N ALA A 21 -11.74 17.68 -15.20
CA ALA A 21 -12.49 16.58 -14.62
C ALA A 21 -13.86 16.47 -15.31
N LEU A 22 -14.13 15.33 -15.95
CA LEU A 22 -15.34 15.08 -16.72
C LEU A 22 -16.26 14.12 -15.96
N LEU A 23 -17.46 14.59 -15.63
CA LEU A 23 -18.47 13.77 -14.99
C LEU A 23 -19.01 12.73 -15.99
N ILE A 24 -19.03 11.47 -15.58
CA ILE A 24 -19.64 10.36 -16.32
C ILE A 24 -20.90 9.86 -15.63
N PRO A 25 -21.88 9.30 -16.36
CA PRO A 25 -23.21 9.01 -15.81
C PRO A 25 -23.23 7.96 -14.69
N SER A 26 -22.33 6.98 -14.73
CA SER A 26 -22.31 5.89 -13.75
C SER A 26 -20.98 5.15 -13.74
N VAL A 27 -20.73 4.33 -12.72
CA VAL A 27 -19.55 3.45 -12.65
C VAL A 27 -19.49 2.46 -13.83
N ALA A 28 -20.63 2.04 -14.38
CA ALA A 28 -20.66 1.17 -15.55
C ALA A 28 -20.04 1.84 -16.79
N THR A 29 -20.01 3.18 -16.85
CA THR A 29 -19.42 3.93 -17.96
C THR A 29 -17.90 3.74 -18.04
N TYR A 30 -17.20 3.36 -16.96
CA TYR A 30 -15.79 2.96 -17.04
C TYR A 30 -15.55 1.74 -17.94
N LEU A 31 -16.61 0.96 -18.25
CA LEU A 31 -16.58 -0.20 -19.15
C LEU A 31 -17.26 0.08 -20.51
N ASP A 32 -17.83 1.26 -20.72
CA ASP A 32 -18.55 1.62 -21.95
C ASP A 32 -17.58 2.17 -23.01
N SER A 33 -17.04 1.26 -23.82
CA SER A 33 -16.08 1.61 -24.88
C SER A 33 -16.65 2.63 -25.88
N PRO A 34 -17.86 2.47 -26.47
CA PRO A 34 -18.44 3.49 -27.36
C PRO A 34 -18.62 4.87 -26.72
N PHE A 35 -19.01 4.93 -25.45
CA PHE A 35 -19.12 6.21 -24.73
C PHE A 35 -17.75 6.88 -24.58
N LEU A 36 -16.74 6.15 -24.11
CA LEU A 36 -15.41 6.69 -23.86
C LEU A 36 -14.72 7.17 -25.14
N VAL A 37 -14.93 6.48 -26.28
CA VAL A 37 -14.41 6.93 -27.59
C VAL A 37 -15.00 8.29 -27.96
N ARG A 38 -16.34 8.45 -27.87
CA ARG A 38 -17.00 9.73 -28.16
C ARG A 38 -16.54 10.84 -27.22
N LEU A 39 -16.46 10.54 -25.92
CA LEU A 39 -15.98 11.49 -24.91
C LEU A 39 -14.59 12.02 -25.26
N ALA A 40 -13.68 11.13 -25.68
CA ALA A 40 -12.33 11.52 -26.05
C ALA A 40 -12.29 12.36 -27.34
N GLN A 41 -13.11 12.03 -28.34
CA GLN A 41 -13.25 12.83 -29.57
C GLN A 41 -13.81 14.23 -29.30
N ASP A 42 -14.89 14.32 -28.52
CA ASP A 42 -15.56 15.58 -28.19
C ASP A 42 -14.65 16.55 -27.42
N ASN A 43 -13.64 16.02 -26.72
CA ASN A 43 -12.66 16.78 -25.93
C ASN A 43 -11.28 16.89 -26.58
N ALA A 44 -11.12 16.43 -27.83
CA ALA A 44 -9.85 16.43 -28.56
C ALA A 44 -8.69 15.80 -27.75
N ILE A 45 -8.94 14.64 -27.14
CA ILE A 45 -7.93 13.89 -26.37
C ILE A 45 -7.09 13.03 -27.31
N ASP A 46 -5.77 13.26 -27.36
CA ASP A 46 -4.86 12.54 -28.27
C ASP A 46 -4.46 11.15 -27.78
N ALA A 47 -4.50 10.92 -26.46
CA ALA A 47 -4.08 9.65 -25.86
C ALA A 47 -4.82 9.31 -24.57
N ILE A 48 -5.00 8.01 -24.33
CA ILE A 48 -5.63 7.46 -23.12
C ILE A 48 -4.68 6.48 -22.45
N HIS A 49 -4.44 6.69 -21.16
CA HIS A 49 -3.76 5.71 -20.31
C HIS A 49 -4.82 4.86 -19.59
N PRO A 50 -4.99 3.57 -19.92
CA PRO A 50 -6.07 2.77 -19.36
C PRO A 50 -5.76 2.23 -17.96
N GLY A 51 -4.52 2.39 -17.48
CA GLY A 51 -4.12 1.95 -16.15
C GLY A 51 -4.19 0.41 -16.02
N TYR A 52 -4.91 -0.06 -15.01
CA TYR A 52 -5.20 -1.47 -14.77
C TYR A 52 -6.66 -1.70 -14.44
N GLY A 53 -7.16 -2.92 -14.67
CA GLY A 53 -8.60 -3.21 -14.58
C GLY A 53 -9.40 -2.54 -15.70
N PHE A 54 -10.73 -2.51 -15.57
CA PHE A 54 -11.63 -1.92 -16.56
C PHE A 54 -11.33 -2.40 -17.99
N LEU A 55 -11.04 -1.47 -18.91
CA LEU A 55 -10.78 -1.74 -20.33
C LEU A 55 -9.29 -1.85 -20.68
N SER A 56 -8.39 -1.89 -19.69
CA SER A 56 -6.93 -1.95 -19.92
C SER A 56 -6.45 -3.16 -20.69
N GLU A 57 -7.23 -4.25 -20.68
CA GLU A 57 -6.93 -5.47 -21.43
C GLU A 57 -7.87 -5.68 -22.63
N SER A 58 -8.72 -4.70 -22.94
CA SER A 58 -9.72 -4.82 -24.01
C SER A 58 -9.13 -4.50 -25.39
N ALA A 59 -8.96 -5.54 -26.21
CA ALA A 59 -8.52 -5.39 -27.59
C ALA A 59 -9.51 -4.57 -28.44
N ASP A 60 -10.81 -4.75 -28.22
CA ASP A 60 -11.88 -3.99 -28.91
C ASP A 60 -11.80 -2.49 -28.56
N PHE A 61 -11.62 -2.15 -27.28
CA PHE A 61 -11.45 -0.77 -26.86
C PHE A 61 -10.23 -0.12 -27.51
N ALA A 62 -9.09 -0.81 -27.48
CA ALA A 62 -7.86 -0.32 -28.10
C ALA A 62 -8.01 -0.12 -29.62
N ALA A 63 -8.70 -1.03 -30.31
CA ALA A 63 -8.96 -0.91 -31.75
C ALA A 63 -9.88 0.29 -32.06
N ARG A 64 -10.98 0.46 -31.33
CA ARG A 64 -11.91 1.58 -31.54
C ARG A 64 -11.27 2.94 -31.31
N MET A 65 -10.43 3.05 -30.29
CA MET A 65 -9.68 4.29 -30.02
C MET A 65 -8.69 4.58 -31.15
N GLN A 66 -7.98 3.56 -31.64
CA GLN A 66 -7.07 3.70 -32.76
C GLN A 66 -7.81 4.14 -34.05
N ASP A 67 -8.97 3.56 -34.34
CA ASP A 67 -9.82 3.95 -35.47
C ASP A 67 -10.31 5.40 -35.35
N ALA A 68 -10.46 5.89 -34.12
CA ALA A 68 -10.80 7.28 -33.82
C ALA A 68 -9.58 8.24 -33.83
N GLY A 69 -8.37 7.74 -34.11
CA GLY A 69 -7.14 8.54 -34.11
C GLY A 69 -6.55 8.81 -32.73
N ILE A 70 -6.97 8.06 -31.71
CA ILE A 70 -6.58 8.25 -30.31
C ILE A 70 -5.60 7.14 -29.90
N THR A 71 -4.46 7.52 -29.34
CA THR A 71 -3.43 6.56 -28.91
C THR A 71 -3.82 5.92 -27.57
N VAL A 72 -3.95 4.60 -27.52
CA VAL A 72 -4.04 3.89 -26.24
C VAL A 72 -2.64 3.54 -25.76
N ILE A 73 -2.27 4.04 -24.57
CA ILE A 73 -0.97 3.76 -23.96
C ILE A 73 -0.96 2.31 -23.47
N GLY A 74 -0.31 1.43 -24.23
CA GLY A 74 -0.32 -0.01 -23.98
C GLY A 74 0.30 -0.79 -25.13
N PRO A 75 0.12 -2.13 -25.15
CA PRO A 75 0.75 -2.99 -26.14
C PRO A 75 0.05 -3.01 -27.51
N GLY A 76 -1.14 -2.42 -27.61
CA GLY A 76 -1.95 -2.37 -28.83
C GLY A 76 -2.92 -3.55 -29.00
N SER A 77 -3.96 -3.36 -29.80
CA SER A 77 -5.08 -4.31 -29.96
C SER A 77 -4.66 -5.71 -30.44
N SER A 78 -3.66 -5.79 -31.32
CA SER A 78 -3.14 -7.06 -31.84
C SER A 78 -2.46 -7.90 -30.76
N VAL A 79 -1.66 -7.28 -29.88
CA VAL A 79 -1.04 -7.97 -28.74
C VAL A 79 -2.12 -8.35 -27.75
N LEU A 80 -3.00 -7.42 -27.36
CA LEU A 80 -4.13 -7.68 -26.45
C LEU A 80 -4.98 -8.88 -26.89
N SER A 81 -5.27 -9.01 -28.18
CA SER A 81 -6.05 -10.14 -28.71
C SER A 81 -5.35 -11.48 -28.52
N ARG A 82 -4.01 -11.52 -28.62
CA ARG A 82 -3.21 -12.74 -28.46
C ARG A 82 -2.92 -13.09 -27.00
N THR A 83 -2.94 -12.10 -26.12
CA THR A 83 -2.49 -12.23 -24.73
C THR A 83 -3.62 -12.20 -23.70
N GLY A 84 -4.79 -11.63 -24.03
CA GLY A 84 -5.91 -11.48 -23.10
C GLY A 84 -6.71 -12.76 -22.87
N ASP A 85 -6.71 -13.69 -23.83
CA ASP A 85 -7.31 -15.03 -23.65
C ASP A 85 -6.28 -15.98 -23.04
N LYS A 86 -6.62 -16.58 -21.89
CA LYS A 86 -5.73 -17.49 -21.15
C LYS A 86 -5.30 -18.72 -21.95
N LEU A 87 -6.15 -19.25 -22.83
CA LEU A 87 -5.81 -20.39 -23.68
C LEU A 87 -4.85 -19.95 -24.79
N GLN A 88 -5.11 -18.82 -25.43
CA GLN A 88 -4.19 -18.26 -26.44
C GLN A 88 -2.83 -17.91 -25.84
N ALA A 89 -2.81 -17.34 -24.63
CA ALA A 89 -1.59 -17.04 -23.90
C ALA A 89 -0.78 -18.30 -23.56
N LYS A 90 -1.45 -19.39 -23.17
CA LYS A 90 -0.80 -20.70 -22.95
C LYS A 90 -0.27 -21.29 -24.25
N GLN A 91 -1.00 -21.16 -25.36
CA GLN A 91 -0.54 -21.62 -26.66
C GLN A 91 0.71 -20.86 -27.11
N LEU A 92 0.73 -19.53 -26.91
CA LEU A 92 1.92 -18.70 -27.09
C LEU A 92 3.09 -19.15 -26.21
N ALA A 93 2.84 -19.51 -24.95
CA ALA A 93 3.88 -20.03 -24.06
C ALA A 93 4.51 -21.32 -24.62
N VAL A 94 3.68 -22.25 -25.11
CA VAL A 94 4.15 -23.47 -25.78
C VAL A 94 4.97 -23.15 -27.04
N GLU A 95 4.49 -22.22 -27.88
CA GLU A 95 5.23 -21.74 -29.07
C GLU A 95 6.60 -21.14 -28.74
N CYS A 96 6.76 -20.60 -27.52
CA CYS A 96 7.99 -19.95 -27.05
C CYS A 96 8.89 -20.88 -26.21
N ASP A 97 8.62 -22.19 -26.21
CA ASP A 97 9.30 -23.19 -25.37
C ASP A 97 9.30 -22.78 -23.88
N VAL A 98 8.16 -22.30 -23.40
CA VAL A 98 7.93 -21.98 -21.99
C VAL A 98 7.09 -23.08 -21.36
N PRO A 99 7.52 -23.70 -20.23
CA PRO A 99 6.76 -24.78 -19.61
C PRO A 99 5.37 -24.31 -19.18
N VAL A 100 4.36 -25.13 -19.43
CA VAL A 100 2.97 -24.90 -19.01
C VAL A 100 2.46 -26.11 -18.23
N LEU A 101 1.55 -25.88 -17.29
CA LEU A 101 0.84 -26.96 -16.63
C LEU A 101 -0.15 -27.62 -17.61
N PRO A 102 -0.31 -28.96 -17.58
CA PRO A 102 -1.33 -29.65 -18.35
C PRO A 102 -2.71 -29.02 -18.12
N ALA A 103 -3.40 -28.64 -19.19
CA ALA A 103 -4.69 -27.98 -19.15
C ALA A 103 -5.64 -28.55 -20.19
N MET A 104 -6.94 -28.41 -19.96
CA MET A 104 -7.95 -28.72 -20.96
C MET A 104 -7.76 -27.82 -22.19
N ALA A 105 -7.87 -28.42 -23.38
CA ALA A 105 -7.71 -27.70 -24.64
C ALA A 105 -8.91 -26.81 -24.99
N GLN A 106 -10.10 -27.13 -24.45
CA GLN A 106 -11.34 -26.40 -24.69
C GLN A 106 -12.06 -26.18 -23.36
N PRO A 107 -12.66 -24.98 -23.14
CA PRO A 107 -13.55 -24.76 -22.03
C PRO A 107 -14.82 -25.60 -22.14
N THR A 108 -15.43 -25.90 -21.00
CA THR A 108 -16.68 -26.66 -20.92
C THR A 108 -17.52 -26.20 -19.73
N ALA A 109 -18.81 -26.52 -19.77
CA ALA A 109 -19.69 -26.48 -18.61
C ALA A 109 -20.00 -27.90 -18.08
N ASP A 110 -19.54 -28.95 -18.76
CA ASP A 110 -19.84 -30.34 -18.42
C ASP A 110 -18.85 -30.91 -17.39
N VAL A 111 -19.38 -31.27 -16.21
CA VAL A 111 -18.63 -31.91 -15.13
C VAL A 111 -18.07 -33.27 -15.57
N ALA A 112 -18.73 -33.98 -16.47
CA ALA A 112 -18.27 -35.29 -16.96
C ALA A 112 -16.98 -35.16 -17.79
N GLU A 113 -16.90 -34.16 -18.67
CA GLU A 113 -15.70 -33.84 -19.44
C GLU A 113 -14.55 -33.41 -18.52
N VAL A 114 -14.85 -32.56 -17.53
CA VAL A 114 -13.88 -32.18 -16.50
C VAL A 114 -13.35 -33.41 -15.76
N ARG A 115 -14.24 -34.32 -15.33
CA ARG A 115 -13.85 -35.54 -14.62
C ARG A 115 -13.00 -36.47 -15.49
N ALA A 116 -13.27 -36.55 -16.79
CA ALA A 116 -12.45 -37.30 -17.73
C ALA A 116 -11.03 -36.74 -17.82
N PHE A 117 -10.88 -35.43 -17.90
CA PHE A 117 -9.57 -34.76 -17.86
C PHE A 117 -8.84 -35.00 -16.52
N VAL A 118 -9.53 -34.85 -15.39
CA VAL A 118 -8.95 -35.05 -14.05
C VAL A 118 -8.43 -36.48 -13.87
N LYS A 119 -9.09 -37.49 -14.44
CA LYS A 119 -8.58 -38.88 -14.44
C LYS A 119 -7.25 -39.03 -15.20
N GLN A 120 -6.94 -38.15 -16.15
CA GLN A 120 -5.67 -38.18 -16.88
C GLN A 120 -4.57 -37.46 -16.10
N VAL A 121 -4.84 -36.27 -15.57
CA VAL A 121 -3.82 -35.42 -14.91
C VAL A 121 -3.67 -35.64 -13.41
N GLN A 122 -4.63 -36.34 -12.80
CA GLN A 122 -4.73 -36.61 -11.36
C GLN A 122 -4.90 -35.34 -10.50
N TYR A 123 -5.40 -35.50 -9.28
CA TYR A 123 -5.48 -34.42 -8.30
C TYR A 123 -4.10 -33.99 -7.76
N PRO A 124 -3.96 -32.78 -7.20
CA PRO A 124 -4.94 -31.69 -7.23
C PRO A 124 -5.03 -31.01 -8.60
N VAL A 125 -6.17 -30.36 -8.85
CA VAL A 125 -6.44 -29.60 -10.08
C VAL A 125 -7.01 -28.23 -9.75
N MET A 126 -6.84 -27.29 -10.66
CA MET A 126 -7.39 -25.94 -10.57
C MET A 126 -8.53 -25.79 -11.57
N VAL A 127 -9.72 -25.46 -11.07
CA VAL A 127 -10.88 -25.08 -11.91
C VAL A 127 -10.87 -23.57 -12.07
N LYS A 128 -10.93 -23.09 -13.32
CA LYS A 128 -10.85 -21.65 -13.64
C LYS A 128 -11.99 -21.26 -14.58
N ALA A 129 -12.71 -20.20 -14.24
CA ALA A 129 -13.60 -19.52 -15.19
C ALA A 129 -12.80 -18.91 -16.35
N VAL A 130 -13.33 -18.98 -17.58
CA VAL A 130 -12.68 -18.42 -18.78
C VAL A 130 -12.51 -16.90 -18.63
N ASP A 131 -13.57 -16.20 -18.24
CA ASP A 131 -13.60 -14.74 -18.11
C ASP A 131 -13.36 -14.27 -16.66
N GLY A 132 -12.76 -15.11 -15.82
CA GLY A 132 -12.46 -14.79 -14.43
C GLY A 132 -11.17 -13.96 -14.29
N GLY A 133 -11.28 -12.71 -13.83
CA GLY A 133 -10.15 -11.85 -13.47
C GLY A 133 -9.94 -11.73 -11.96
N GLY A 134 -8.71 -11.42 -11.52
CA GLY A 134 -8.41 -11.05 -10.13
C GLY A 134 -8.72 -12.14 -9.09
N GLY A 135 -8.45 -13.41 -9.42
CA GLY A 135 -8.66 -14.56 -8.51
C GLY A 135 -10.10 -15.07 -8.40
N ARG A 136 -11.09 -14.38 -8.98
CA ARG A 136 -12.50 -14.81 -8.98
C ARG A 136 -12.73 -16.00 -9.93
N GLY A 137 -13.63 -16.92 -9.57
CA GLY A 137 -13.91 -18.11 -10.37
C GLY A 137 -12.77 -19.13 -10.41
N ILE A 138 -11.79 -19.05 -9.50
CA ILE A 138 -10.67 -19.99 -9.38
C ILE A 138 -10.87 -20.87 -8.14
N ARG A 139 -10.76 -22.20 -8.29
CA ARG A 139 -10.93 -23.16 -7.19
C ARG A 139 -9.91 -24.29 -7.27
N LEU A 140 -9.18 -24.50 -6.18
CA LEU A 140 -8.28 -25.64 -5.99
C LEU A 140 -9.07 -26.84 -5.48
N VAL A 141 -8.96 -27.97 -6.18
CA VAL A 141 -9.69 -29.20 -5.88
C VAL A 141 -8.70 -30.33 -5.62
N TYR A 142 -8.80 -30.96 -4.45
CA TYR A 142 -7.90 -32.04 -4.00
C TYR A 142 -8.44 -33.45 -4.23
N GLY A 143 -9.73 -33.59 -4.53
CA GLY A 143 -10.37 -34.89 -4.68
C GLY A 143 -11.74 -34.78 -5.33
N ASP A 144 -12.32 -35.95 -5.59
CA ASP A 144 -13.55 -36.09 -6.36
C ASP A 144 -14.78 -35.47 -5.68
N GLU A 145 -14.84 -35.54 -4.36
CA GLU A 145 -15.94 -35.03 -3.53
C GLU A 145 -16.21 -33.53 -3.74
N GLY A 146 -15.15 -32.74 -4.02
CA GLY A 146 -15.26 -31.29 -4.21
C GLY A 146 -15.40 -30.84 -5.67
N LEU A 147 -15.23 -31.74 -6.64
CA LEU A 147 -15.08 -31.36 -8.05
C LEU A 147 -16.37 -30.75 -8.63
N GLU A 148 -17.50 -31.40 -8.42
CA GLU A 148 -18.79 -30.97 -8.98
C GLU A 148 -19.22 -29.62 -8.42
N GLY A 149 -19.08 -29.42 -7.11
CA GLY A 149 -19.35 -28.13 -6.46
C GLY A 149 -18.45 -27.03 -6.97
N ALA A 150 -17.16 -27.32 -7.18
CA ALA A 150 -16.21 -26.36 -7.69
C ALA A 150 -16.52 -25.93 -9.14
N VAL A 151 -16.84 -26.89 -10.02
CA VAL A 151 -17.22 -26.61 -11.41
C VAL A 151 -18.49 -25.77 -11.46
N ARG A 152 -19.56 -26.20 -10.77
CA ARG A 152 -20.82 -25.44 -10.75
C ARG A 152 -20.63 -24.02 -10.22
N GLY A 153 -19.88 -23.87 -9.14
CA GLY A 153 -19.58 -22.56 -8.60
C GLY A 153 -18.80 -21.67 -9.59
N ALA A 154 -17.85 -22.24 -10.33
CA ALA A 154 -17.04 -21.48 -11.29
C ALA A 154 -17.83 -21.11 -12.55
N VAL A 155 -18.69 -22.02 -13.02
CA VAL A 155 -19.65 -21.75 -14.11
C VAL A 155 -20.60 -20.61 -13.73
N ASN A 156 -21.17 -20.64 -12.52
CA ASN A 156 -22.10 -19.59 -12.07
C ASN A 156 -21.46 -18.21 -11.92
N GLU A 157 -20.14 -18.16 -11.71
CA GLU A 157 -19.36 -16.91 -11.63
C GLU A 157 -18.82 -16.44 -12.98
N SER A 158 -18.90 -17.28 -14.03
CA SER A 158 -18.45 -16.98 -15.37
C SER A 158 -19.57 -16.33 -16.19
N PRO A 159 -19.38 -15.12 -16.75
CA PRO A 159 -20.31 -14.53 -17.70
C PRO A 159 -20.60 -15.41 -18.92
N SER A 160 -19.60 -16.13 -19.46
CA SER A 160 -19.81 -17.10 -20.55
C SER A 160 -20.39 -18.44 -20.09
N GLY A 161 -20.43 -18.70 -18.77
CA GLY A 161 -20.82 -19.98 -18.21
C GLY A 161 -19.81 -21.10 -18.48
N MET A 162 -18.57 -20.76 -18.85
CA MET A 162 -17.55 -21.71 -19.26
C MET A 162 -16.38 -21.75 -18.27
N VAL A 163 -15.87 -22.96 -18.03
CA VAL A 163 -14.66 -23.20 -17.22
C VAL A 163 -13.66 -24.04 -17.97
N PHE A 164 -12.39 -23.93 -17.60
CA PHE A 164 -11.37 -24.90 -17.98
C PHE A 164 -10.66 -25.40 -16.71
N VAL A 165 -10.05 -26.57 -16.81
CA VAL A 165 -9.30 -27.18 -15.70
C VAL A 165 -7.85 -27.37 -16.10
N GLU A 166 -6.96 -27.10 -15.16
CA GLU A 166 -5.53 -27.37 -15.29
C GLU A 166 -5.00 -28.16 -14.10
N LYS A 167 -3.87 -28.83 -14.30
CA LYS A 167 -3.11 -29.41 -13.20
C LYS A 167 -2.70 -28.30 -12.25
N ALA A 168 -2.90 -28.51 -10.94
CA ALA A 168 -2.46 -27.53 -9.95
C ALA A 168 -1.01 -27.82 -9.53
N ALA A 169 -0.15 -26.81 -9.58
CA ALA A 169 1.15 -26.84 -8.93
C ALA A 169 0.99 -26.28 -7.51
N VAL A 170 1.08 -27.16 -6.52
CA VAL A 170 0.89 -26.85 -5.10
C VAL A 170 2.14 -27.22 -4.32
N LYS A 171 2.27 -26.69 -3.10
CA LYS A 171 3.32 -26.97 -2.11
C LYS A 171 4.71 -26.54 -2.61
N GLY A 172 5.16 -25.38 -2.14
CA GLY A 172 6.46 -24.78 -2.48
C GLY A 172 6.47 -24.00 -3.79
N PHE A 173 5.35 -23.93 -4.51
CA PHE A 173 5.21 -23.05 -5.68
C PHE A 173 4.88 -21.63 -5.22
N ARG A 174 5.83 -20.73 -5.50
CA ARG A 174 5.71 -19.29 -5.39
C ARG A 174 5.05 -18.72 -6.63
N HIS A 175 4.35 -17.61 -6.49
CA HIS A 175 3.90 -16.80 -7.62
C HIS A 175 4.97 -15.76 -7.90
N VAL A 176 5.72 -15.95 -8.98
CA VAL A 176 6.78 -15.03 -9.41
C VAL A 176 6.38 -14.45 -10.75
N GLU A 177 6.57 -13.15 -10.91
CA GLU A 177 6.21 -12.46 -12.12
C GLU A 177 7.35 -11.56 -12.60
N VAL A 178 7.47 -11.39 -13.91
CA VAL A 178 8.56 -10.62 -14.52
C VAL A 178 7.98 -9.38 -15.17
N GLN A 179 8.41 -8.20 -14.73
CA GLN A 179 8.11 -6.96 -15.42
C GLN A 179 8.83 -6.95 -16.76
N ILE A 180 8.10 -6.77 -17.85
CA ILE A 180 8.67 -6.52 -19.17
C ILE A 180 8.33 -5.12 -19.65
N ILE A 181 9.21 -4.56 -20.48
CA ILE A 181 8.98 -3.36 -21.27
C ILE A 181 9.43 -3.62 -22.71
N GLY A 182 8.63 -3.20 -23.69
CA GLY A 182 8.94 -3.38 -25.10
C GLY A 182 8.64 -2.15 -25.95
N ASP A 183 9.39 -1.94 -27.03
CA ASP A 183 9.16 -0.86 -28.01
C ASP A 183 8.62 -1.38 -29.35
N GLY A 184 8.28 -2.68 -29.40
CA GLY A 184 7.88 -3.41 -30.60
C GLY A 184 9.03 -4.03 -31.40
N VAL A 185 10.28 -3.75 -31.02
CA VAL A 185 11.49 -4.31 -31.62
C VAL A 185 12.31 -4.99 -30.54
N GLU A 186 12.68 -4.25 -29.51
CA GLU A 186 13.38 -4.72 -28.32
C GLU A 186 12.41 -4.96 -27.17
N VAL A 187 12.73 -5.95 -26.32
CA VAL A 187 12.04 -6.24 -25.06
C VAL A 187 13.08 -6.44 -23.97
N ARG A 188 12.89 -5.77 -22.83
CA ARG A 188 13.74 -5.85 -21.63
C ARG A 188 12.91 -6.30 -20.44
N HIS A 189 13.54 -6.98 -19.48
CA HIS A 189 12.94 -7.20 -18.17
C HIS A 189 13.34 -6.07 -17.21
N LEU A 190 12.50 -5.78 -16.23
CA LEU A 190 12.73 -4.81 -15.16
C LEU A 190 12.59 -5.53 -13.81
N TRP A 191 13.32 -6.63 -13.67
CA TRP A 191 13.29 -7.56 -12.52
C TRP A 191 12.01 -8.37 -12.38
N GLU A 192 12.14 -9.42 -11.57
CA GLU A 192 11.01 -10.20 -11.09
C GLU A 192 10.45 -9.65 -9.76
N ARG A 193 9.19 -9.98 -9.48
CA ARG A 193 8.51 -9.76 -8.21
C ARG A 193 8.00 -11.09 -7.68
N ASP A 194 7.95 -11.23 -6.36
CA ASP A 194 7.29 -12.34 -5.66
C ASP A 194 5.96 -11.84 -5.10
N CYS A 195 4.88 -12.46 -5.55
CA CYS A 195 3.51 -12.13 -5.19
C CYS A 195 2.84 -13.29 -4.45
N SER A 196 3.62 -14.17 -3.80
CA SER A 196 3.12 -15.42 -3.20
C SER A 196 2.21 -15.21 -2.00
N VAL A 197 2.25 -14.04 -1.34
CA VAL A 197 1.34 -13.73 -0.23
C VAL A 197 -0.04 -13.40 -0.78
N GLN A 198 -0.87 -14.45 -0.92
CA GLN A 198 -2.18 -14.39 -1.56
C GLN A 198 -3.26 -14.97 -0.68
N ARG A 199 -4.48 -14.43 -0.80
CA ARG A 199 -5.69 -15.02 -0.21
C ARG A 199 -6.67 -15.29 -1.33
N ARG A 200 -7.16 -16.52 -1.47
CA ARG A 200 -8.09 -16.93 -2.55
C ARG A 200 -7.60 -16.45 -3.92
N PHE A 201 -6.30 -16.62 -4.16
CA PHE A 201 -5.60 -16.18 -5.38
C PHE A 201 -5.59 -14.66 -5.63
N GLN A 202 -5.90 -13.84 -4.62
CA GLN A 202 -5.76 -12.38 -4.66
C GLN A 202 -4.47 -11.97 -3.95
N LYS A 203 -3.64 -11.18 -4.64
CA LYS A 203 -2.38 -10.66 -4.10
C LYS A 203 -2.65 -9.65 -2.99
N VAL A 204 -1.99 -9.84 -1.84
CA VAL A 204 -2.14 -9.00 -0.63
C VAL A 204 -0.85 -8.23 -0.33
N VAL A 205 0.29 -8.91 -0.47
CA VAL A 205 1.63 -8.36 -0.27
C VAL A 205 2.50 -8.78 -1.44
N GLU A 206 3.17 -7.82 -2.05
CA GLU A 206 4.08 -8.06 -3.17
C GLU A 206 5.47 -7.55 -2.81
N MET A 207 6.50 -8.25 -3.26
CA MET A 207 7.89 -7.89 -2.98
C MET A 207 8.76 -7.96 -4.23
N ALA A 208 9.82 -7.17 -4.23
CA ALA A 208 10.82 -7.19 -5.28
C ALA A 208 12.23 -6.99 -4.68
N PRO A 209 13.26 -7.72 -5.14
CA PRO A 209 13.17 -8.88 -6.04
C PRO A 209 12.46 -10.07 -5.35
N SER A 210 12.34 -11.20 -6.05
CA SER A 210 11.91 -12.44 -5.40
C SER A 210 12.92 -12.92 -4.35
N LEU A 211 12.46 -13.62 -3.33
CA LEU A 211 13.32 -14.21 -2.28
C LEU A 211 13.90 -15.57 -2.67
N ILE A 212 13.82 -15.94 -3.95
CA ILE A 212 14.43 -17.15 -4.49
C ILE A 212 15.95 -16.95 -4.51
N GLY A 213 16.67 -17.82 -3.81
CA GLY A 213 18.13 -17.82 -3.72
C GLY A 213 18.81 -18.32 -4.99
N ASP A 214 18.22 -19.30 -5.68
CA ASP A 214 18.71 -19.77 -6.99
C ASP A 214 18.47 -18.74 -8.11
N ARG A 215 19.45 -17.84 -8.31
CA ARG A 215 19.43 -16.85 -9.39
C ARG A 215 19.51 -17.46 -10.79
N GLY A 216 20.02 -18.70 -10.93
CA GLY A 216 20.02 -19.42 -12.19
C GLY A 216 18.61 -19.86 -12.60
N LEU A 217 17.80 -20.31 -11.63
CA LEU A 217 16.37 -20.54 -11.85
C LEU A 217 15.63 -19.25 -12.21
N VAL A 218 15.88 -18.15 -11.50
CA VAL A 218 15.24 -16.85 -11.81
C VAL A 218 15.62 -16.37 -13.21
N GLN A 219 16.88 -16.54 -13.64
CA GLN A 219 17.29 -16.22 -15.01
C GLN A 219 16.49 -17.01 -16.06
N ARG A 220 16.24 -18.30 -15.85
CA ARG A 220 15.40 -19.09 -16.78
C ARG A 220 13.97 -18.56 -16.87
N VAL A 221 13.40 -18.10 -15.76
CA VAL A 221 12.06 -17.50 -15.69
C VAL A 221 12.04 -16.15 -16.42
N VAL A 222 13.04 -15.29 -16.18
CA VAL A 222 13.20 -14.01 -16.85
C VAL A 222 13.39 -14.18 -18.36
N ASP A 223 14.25 -15.11 -18.78
CA ASP A 223 14.48 -15.41 -20.19
C ASP A 223 13.20 -15.89 -20.87
N ALA A 224 12.38 -16.70 -20.19
CA ALA A 224 11.09 -17.13 -20.70
C ALA A 224 10.15 -15.94 -20.93
N ALA A 225 10.04 -15.02 -19.96
CA ALA A 225 9.23 -13.80 -20.10
C ALA A 225 9.68 -12.93 -21.28
N VAL A 226 10.98 -12.70 -21.42
CA VAL A 226 11.55 -11.90 -22.52
C VAL A 226 11.34 -12.59 -23.87
N ARG A 227 11.49 -13.92 -23.96
CA ARG A 227 11.18 -14.68 -25.20
C ARG A 227 9.72 -14.49 -25.62
N MET A 228 8.78 -14.63 -24.69
CA MET A 228 7.35 -14.41 -24.96
C MET A 228 7.07 -12.99 -25.44
N GLY A 229 7.63 -11.97 -24.77
CA GLY A 229 7.49 -10.58 -25.19
C GLY A 229 8.04 -10.32 -26.61
N ARG A 230 9.18 -10.93 -26.95
CA ARG A 230 9.75 -10.83 -28.32
C ARG A 230 8.84 -11.48 -29.37
N ALA A 231 8.28 -12.66 -29.08
CA ALA A 231 7.38 -13.37 -29.98
C ALA A 231 6.07 -12.60 -30.28
N THR A 232 5.66 -11.71 -29.37
CA THR A 232 4.51 -10.83 -29.57
C THR A 232 4.87 -9.45 -30.10
N ARG A 233 6.16 -9.14 -30.30
CA ARG A 233 6.64 -7.77 -30.58
C ARG A 233 6.05 -6.78 -29.58
N TYR A 234 6.18 -7.12 -28.30
CA TYR A 234 5.51 -6.44 -27.21
C TYR A 234 5.84 -4.93 -27.18
N ARG A 235 4.85 -4.10 -26.84
CA ARG A 235 4.98 -2.65 -26.70
C ARG A 235 4.53 -2.21 -25.30
N SER A 236 5.07 -1.10 -24.79
CA SER A 236 4.74 -0.57 -23.46
C SER A 236 5.14 -1.55 -22.33
N LEU A 237 4.51 -1.45 -21.16
CA LEU A 237 4.72 -2.35 -20.02
C LEU A 237 3.77 -3.55 -20.07
N GLY A 238 4.26 -4.68 -19.58
CA GLY A 238 3.47 -5.87 -19.31
C GLY A 238 4.13 -6.72 -18.25
N THR A 239 3.41 -7.71 -17.75
CA THR A 239 3.95 -8.66 -16.78
C THR A 239 3.69 -10.08 -17.25
N VAL A 240 4.70 -10.94 -17.15
CA VAL A 240 4.55 -12.38 -17.39
C VAL A 240 4.61 -13.10 -16.05
N GLU A 241 3.56 -13.84 -15.70
CA GLU A 241 3.40 -14.50 -14.41
C GLU A 241 3.74 -15.99 -14.49
N PHE A 242 4.34 -16.52 -13.42
CA PHE A 242 4.82 -17.89 -13.31
C PHE A 242 4.54 -18.48 -11.92
N LEU A 243 4.39 -19.79 -11.87
CA LEU A 243 4.58 -20.58 -10.65
C LEU A 243 6.02 -21.09 -10.63
N VAL A 244 6.76 -20.86 -9.55
CA VAL A 244 8.17 -21.24 -9.43
C VAL A 244 8.39 -22.03 -8.14
N ASN A 245 9.04 -23.19 -8.25
CA ASN A 245 9.40 -24.03 -7.11
C ASN A 245 10.92 -24.21 -7.06
N GLU A 246 11.55 -23.52 -6.10
CA GLU A 246 12.99 -23.52 -5.93
C GLU A 246 13.56 -24.91 -5.59
N GLY A 247 12.85 -25.70 -4.75
CA GLY A 247 13.32 -27.01 -4.32
C GLY A 247 13.40 -28.05 -5.44
N SER A 248 12.51 -27.94 -6.44
CA SER A 248 12.50 -28.82 -7.62
C SER A 248 13.22 -28.21 -8.83
N GLY A 249 13.42 -26.88 -8.85
CA GLY A 249 13.93 -26.15 -10.01
C GLY A 249 12.91 -25.98 -11.15
N GLU A 250 11.65 -26.35 -10.91
CA GLU A 250 10.56 -26.24 -11.88
C GLU A 250 9.93 -24.85 -11.89
N PHE A 251 9.48 -24.42 -13.06
CA PHE A 251 8.62 -23.26 -13.20
C PHE A 251 7.60 -23.47 -14.32
N TYR A 252 6.44 -22.85 -14.21
CA TYR A 252 5.35 -22.96 -15.17
C TYR A 252 4.71 -21.60 -15.42
N PHE A 253 4.46 -21.28 -16.69
CA PHE A 253 3.73 -20.09 -17.09
C PHE A 253 2.28 -20.11 -16.58
N LEU A 254 1.83 -18.97 -16.05
CA LEU A 254 0.47 -18.74 -15.61
C LEU A 254 -0.32 -17.93 -16.63
N GLU A 255 0.06 -16.66 -16.80
CA GLU A 255 -0.61 -15.70 -17.67
C GLU A 255 0.32 -14.53 -18.02
N ILE A 256 -0.11 -13.71 -18.96
CA ILE A 256 0.49 -12.41 -19.26
C ILE A 256 -0.55 -11.34 -18.95
N ASN A 257 -0.15 -10.33 -18.20
CA ASN A 257 -0.95 -9.16 -17.90
C ASN A 257 -0.47 -8.03 -18.82
N PRO A 258 -1.17 -7.74 -19.94
CA PRO A 258 -0.68 -6.84 -20.98
C PRO A 258 -0.89 -5.35 -20.63
N ARG A 259 -0.54 -4.97 -19.41
CA ARG A 259 -0.77 -3.66 -18.79
C ARG A 259 0.19 -3.43 -17.63
N ILE A 260 0.19 -2.21 -17.09
CA ILE A 260 0.81 -1.95 -15.77
C ILE A 260 0.03 -2.71 -14.68
N GLN A 261 0.72 -3.10 -13.60
CA GLN A 261 0.12 -3.77 -12.45
C GLN A 261 0.15 -2.87 -11.22
N VAL A 262 -0.68 -3.19 -10.22
CA VAL A 262 -0.80 -2.42 -8.98
C VAL A 262 0.55 -2.34 -8.25
N GLU A 263 1.30 -3.45 -8.29
CA GLU A 263 2.61 -3.71 -7.70
C GLU A 263 3.81 -3.27 -8.54
N HIS A 264 3.62 -2.52 -9.64
CA HIS A 264 4.74 -1.92 -10.38
C HIS A 264 5.64 -1.05 -9.49
N THR A 265 5.08 -0.50 -8.42
CA THR A 265 5.74 0.37 -7.43
C THR A 265 6.97 -0.27 -6.79
N VAL A 266 6.96 -1.58 -6.48
CA VAL A 266 8.14 -2.25 -5.92
C VAL A 266 9.26 -2.35 -6.96
N THR A 267 8.92 -2.50 -8.24
CA THR A 267 9.90 -2.41 -9.34
C THR A 267 10.45 -1.00 -9.49
N GLU A 268 9.61 0.04 -9.39
CA GLU A 268 10.07 1.43 -9.41
C GLU A 268 11.06 1.72 -8.28
N GLU A 269 10.81 1.19 -7.08
CA GLU A 269 11.69 1.36 -5.92
C GLU A 269 13.04 0.65 -6.07
N LEU A 270 13.08 -0.49 -6.78
CA LEU A 270 14.32 -1.17 -7.14
C LEU A 270 15.11 -0.39 -8.20
N MET A 271 14.44 -0.04 -9.29
CA MET A 271 15.06 0.51 -10.49
C MET A 271 15.35 2.00 -10.40
N ARG A 272 14.64 2.72 -9.51
CA ARG A 272 14.63 4.19 -9.45
C ARG A 272 14.20 4.82 -10.78
N VAL A 273 13.25 4.17 -11.45
CA VAL A 273 12.64 4.62 -12.70
C VAL A 273 11.14 4.74 -12.50
N ASP A 274 10.56 5.82 -12.99
CA ASP A 274 9.10 6.03 -13.06
C ASP A 274 8.55 5.28 -14.28
N LEU A 275 7.84 4.19 -14.02
CA LEU A 275 7.32 3.27 -15.01
C LEU A 275 6.12 3.84 -15.77
N VAL A 276 5.26 4.62 -15.12
CA VAL A 276 4.12 5.28 -15.79
C VAL A 276 4.66 6.34 -16.76
N GLN A 277 5.63 7.15 -16.33
CA GLN A 277 6.31 8.09 -17.20
C GLN A 277 7.05 7.39 -18.34
N ALA A 278 7.69 6.25 -18.08
CA ALA A 278 8.34 5.45 -19.12
C ALA A 278 7.33 4.98 -20.17
N GLN A 279 6.14 4.50 -19.79
CA GLN A 279 5.08 4.14 -20.75
C GLN A 279 4.67 5.31 -21.64
N LEU A 280 4.43 6.48 -21.04
CA LEU A 280 4.02 7.68 -21.77
C LEU A 280 5.09 8.14 -22.76
N LYS A 281 6.36 8.23 -22.30
CA LYS A 281 7.48 8.64 -23.16
C LYS A 281 7.75 7.61 -24.26
N LEU A 282 7.59 6.32 -23.98
CA LEU A 282 7.76 5.28 -24.99
C LEU A 282 6.69 5.39 -26.09
N ALA A 283 5.44 5.71 -25.72
CA ALA A 283 4.40 6.01 -26.70
C ALA A 283 4.70 7.27 -27.53
N MET A 284 5.49 8.20 -27.00
CA MET A 284 6.01 9.38 -27.72
C MET A 284 7.28 9.08 -28.56
N GLY A 285 7.74 7.82 -28.60
CA GLY A 285 8.89 7.40 -29.40
C GLY A 285 10.25 7.53 -28.73
N TYR A 286 10.31 7.71 -27.41
CA TYR A 286 11.58 7.71 -26.67
C TYR A 286 12.21 6.32 -26.67
N THR A 287 13.53 6.26 -26.83
CA THR A 287 14.30 5.02 -26.74
C THR A 287 14.55 4.59 -25.30
N PHE A 288 14.82 3.32 -25.05
CA PHE A 288 15.17 2.82 -23.71
C PHE A 288 16.37 3.55 -23.08
N ALA A 289 17.38 3.92 -23.87
CA ALA A 289 18.50 4.72 -23.40
C ALA A 289 18.07 6.08 -22.84
N GLN A 290 17.14 6.77 -23.52
CA GLN A 290 16.58 8.06 -23.06
C GLN A 290 15.68 7.91 -21.82
N LEU A 291 15.11 6.73 -21.61
CA LEU A 291 14.32 6.40 -20.42
C LEU A 291 15.19 6.00 -19.22
N GLY A 292 16.53 5.92 -19.38
CA GLY A 292 17.42 5.39 -18.36
C GLY A 292 17.29 3.88 -18.17
N LEU A 293 16.66 3.19 -19.12
CA LEU A 293 16.46 1.75 -19.13
C LEU A 293 17.59 1.08 -19.91
N GLY A 294 18.80 1.16 -19.33
CA GLY A 294 19.98 0.45 -19.84
C GLY A 294 19.82 -1.08 -19.75
N ASP A 295 20.90 -1.81 -20.05
CA ASP A 295 20.86 -3.27 -19.92
C ASP A 295 20.78 -3.64 -18.43
N VAL A 296 19.68 -4.30 -18.07
CA VAL A 296 19.41 -4.74 -16.70
C VAL A 296 20.02 -6.13 -16.55
N GLY A 297 21.16 -6.23 -15.87
CA GLY A 297 21.70 -7.53 -15.45
C GLY A 297 20.82 -8.17 -14.36
N LEU A 298 21.03 -9.46 -14.06
CA LEU A 298 20.37 -10.16 -12.95
C LEU A 298 21.21 -10.26 -11.66
N ASP A 299 22.27 -9.44 -11.54
CA ASP A 299 23.05 -9.31 -10.29
C ASP A 299 22.18 -8.82 -9.13
N THR A 300 22.35 -9.38 -7.93
CA THR A 300 21.51 -9.07 -6.76
C THR A 300 21.20 -7.56 -6.62
N PRO A 301 19.91 -7.17 -6.68
CA PRO A 301 19.52 -5.77 -6.52
C PRO A 301 20.06 -5.16 -5.23
N LYS A 302 20.42 -3.88 -5.28
CA LYS A 302 20.97 -3.14 -4.12
C LYS A 302 19.90 -2.74 -3.10
N ALA A 303 18.65 -3.12 -3.34
CA ALA A 303 17.51 -2.81 -2.50
C ALA A 303 16.48 -3.95 -2.55
N CYS A 304 15.61 -3.97 -1.56
CA CYS A 304 14.38 -4.75 -1.54
C CYS A 304 13.21 -3.82 -1.26
N ALA A 305 12.07 -4.07 -1.89
CA ALA A 305 10.85 -3.33 -1.69
C ALA A 305 9.68 -4.27 -1.39
N ILE A 306 8.78 -3.82 -0.52
CA ILE A 306 7.54 -4.50 -0.14
C ILE A 306 6.39 -3.54 -0.39
N GLN A 307 5.35 -3.96 -1.10
CA GLN A 307 4.08 -3.27 -1.17
C GLN A 307 3.03 -4.00 -0.32
N LEU A 308 2.30 -3.23 0.48
CA LEU A 308 1.23 -3.67 1.36
C LEU A 308 -0.07 -2.99 0.89
N ARG A 309 -1.09 -3.77 0.54
CA ARG A 309 -2.40 -3.24 0.14
C ARG A 309 -3.30 -3.07 1.36
N LEU A 310 -3.51 -1.82 1.77
CA LEU A 310 -4.43 -1.48 2.84
C LEU A 310 -5.84 -1.33 2.27
N CYS A 311 -6.76 -2.22 2.65
CA CYS A 311 -8.12 -2.30 2.14
C CYS A 311 -9.16 -2.16 3.26
N ALA A 312 -10.34 -1.63 2.91
CA ALA A 312 -11.50 -1.54 3.79
C ALA A 312 -12.26 -2.88 3.89
N GLU A 313 -11.60 -3.87 4.48
CA GLU A 313 -12.14 -5.20 4.73
C GLU A 313 -12.02 -5.55 6.21
N ASP A 314 -12.90 -6.41 6.72
CA ASP A 314 -12.79 -6.94 8.08
C ASP A 314 -12.32 -8.41 8.06
N PRO A 315 -11.02 -8.70 8.27
CA PRO A 315 -10.52 -10.06 8.31
C PRO A 315 -11.16 -10.94 9.38
N SER A 316 -11.64 -10.35 10.49
CA SER A 316 -12.32 -11.08 11.57
C SER A 316 -13.74 -11.50 11.20
N ASN A 317 -14.32 -10.85 10.19
CA ASN A 317 -15.64 -11.13 9.64
C ASN A 317 -15.55 -11.61 8.18
N GLN A 318 -14.74 -12.65 7.96
CA GLN A 318 -14.57 -13.30 6.65
C GLN A 318 -14.15 -12.36 5.50
N PHE A 319 -13.48 -11.24 5.83
CA PHE A 319 -13.08 -10.20 4.89
C PHE A 319 -14.27 -9.51 4.23
N ALA A 320 -15.37 -9.37 4.96
CA ALA A 320 -16.50 -8.57 4.51
C ALA A 320 -16.05 -7.13 4.23
N LEU A 321 -16.59 -6.54 3.17
CA LEU A 321 -16.41 -5.13 2.82
C LEU A 321 -16.88 -4.24 3.99
N SER A 322 -16.04 -3.33 4.44
CA SER A 322 -16.39 -2.32 5.44
C SER A 322 -16.86 -1.04 4.77
N VAL A 323 -18.15 -0.99 4.41
CA VAL A 323 -18.80 0.22 3.87
C VAL A 323 -18.82 1.31 4.93
N GLY A 324 -18.49 2.54 4.54
CA GLY A 324 -18.54 3.67 5.45
C GLY A 324 -17.60 4.79 5.08
N LYS A 325 -17.62 5.82 5.92
CA LYS A 325 -16.87 7.05 5.75
C LYS A 325 -15.50 6.90 6.40
N VAL A 326 -14.42 7.08 5.66
CA VAL A 326 -13.07 7.17 6.23
C VAL A 326 -12.94 8.53 6.90
N THR A 327 -12.93 8.55 8.23
CA THR A 327 -12.87 9.81 9.01
C THR A 327 -11.44 10.26 9.28
N GLU A 328 -10.51 9.30 9.32
CA GLU A 328 -9.09 9.56 9.50
C GLU A 328 -8.28 8.45 8.83
N MET A 329 -7.22 8.83 8.14
CA MET A 329 -6.18 7.91 7.71
C MET A 329 -4.82 8.59 7.85
N VAL A 330 -3.97 8.01 8.68
CA VAL A 330 -2.58 8.45 8.87
C VAL A 330 -1.68 7.27 8.52
N VAL A 331 -0.87 7.46 7.48
CA VAL A 331 0.20 6.52 7.12
C VAL A 331 1.52 7.27 7.30
N PRO A 332 2.49 6.72 8.06
CA PRO A 332 3.79 7.35 8.23
C PRO A 332 4.50 7.57 6.90
N SER A 333 5.18 8.71 6.76
CA SER A 333 6.08 9.01 5.65
C SER A 333 7.54 9.02 6.13
N GLY A 334 8.49 9.12 5.20
CA GLY A 334 9.90 9.25 5.50
C GLY A 334 10.79 8.39 4.60
N ARG A 335 12.07 8.25 4.98
CA ARG A 335 13.08 7.62 4.14
C ARG A 335 12.74 6.14 3.84
N GLY A 336 12.48 5.86 2.56
CA GLY A 336 12.13 4.53 2.08
C GLY A 336 10.72 4.10 2.47
N VAL A 337 9.80 5.05 2.62
CA VAL A 337 8.36 4.83 2.71
C VAL A 337 7.69 5.69 1.64
N ARG A 338 6.97 5.04 0.74
CA ARG A 338 6.14 5.65 -0.30
C ARG A 338 4.69 5.23 -0.04
N VAL A 339 3.76 6.15 -0.25
CA VAL A 339 2.33 5.89 -0.09
C VAL A 339 1.62 6.39 -1.33
N ASP A 340 0.96 5.48 -2.04
CA ASP A 340 0.09 5.82 -3.16
C ASP A 340 -1.35 5.67 -2.66
N THR A 341 -2.11 6.76 -2.63
CA THR A 341 -3.50 6.76 -2.13
C THR A 341 -4.34 7.82 -2.85
N HIS A 342 -5.64 7.57 -2.94
CA HIS A 342 -6.65 8.55 -3.38
C HIS A 342 -7.27 9.32 -2.21
N ILE A 343 -6.86 9.04 -0.97
CA ILE A 343 -7.41 9.64 0.24
C ILE A 343 -6.51 10.78 0.69
N ARG A 344 -7.07 11.99 0.79
CA ARG A 344 -6.37 13.15 1.34
C ARG A 344 -6.35 13.11 2.87
N ALA A 345 -5.17 13.28 3.46
CA ALA A 345 -5.04 13.50 4.89
C ALA A 345 -5.70 14.84 5.27
N ALA A 346 -6.69 14.80 6.17
CA ALA A 346 -7.43 15.96 6.69
C ALA A 346 -8.02 16.88 5.60
N GLY A 347 -9.27 16.60 5.19
CA GLY A 347 -10.03 17.43 4.24
C GLY A 347 -11.52 17.51 4.58
N ALA A 348 -12.22 18.50 4.01
CA ALA A 348 -13.66 18.68 4.18
C ALA A 348 -14.51 17.59 3.51
N ASN A 349 -13.93 16.88 2.52
CA ASN A 349 -14.56 15.81 1.74
C ASN A 349 -13.91 14.45 2.05
N PRO A 350 -14.34 13.80 3.13
CA PRO A 350 -13.93 12.44 3.49
C PRO A 350 -14.45 11.41 2.49
N VAL A 351 -13.58 10.45 2.16
CA VAL A 351 -13.88 9.36 1.22
C VAL A 351 -14.90 8.40 1.82
N VAL A 352 -15.86 7.97 0.98
CA VAL A 352 -16.86 6.97 1.33
C VAL A 352 -16.55 5.68 0.61
N VAL A 353 -16.29 4.62 1.36
CA VAL A 353 -16.14 3.26 0.83
C VAL A 353 -17.54 2.72 0.54
N GLY A 354 -17.83 2.50 -0.75
CA GLY A 354 -19.06 1.88 -1.25
C GLY A 354 -18.83 0.48 -1.81
N ALA A 355 -19.88 -0.10 -2.40
CA ALA A 355 -19.84 -1.45 -3.00
C ALA A 355 -19.67 -1.46 -4.54
N GLN A 356 -19.62 -0.29 -5.18
CA GLN A 356 -19.57 -0.17 -6.64
C GLN A 356 -18.14 -0.28 -7.21
N LEU A 357 -17.13 0.08 -6.42
CA LEU A 357 -15.72 0.09 -6.78
C LEU A 357 -14.90 -0.80 -5.82
N ASP A 358 -13.59 -0.88 -6.05
CA ASP A 358 -12.72 -1.60 -5.14
C ASP A 358 -12.64 -0.95 -3.75
N ASN A 359 -12.09 -1.69 -2.80
CA ASN A 359 -12.00 -1.28 -1.39
C ASN A 359 -10.58 -0.86 -0.99
N LEU A 360 -9.73 -0.51 -1.97
CA LEU A 360 -8.35 -0.12 -1.72
C LEU A 360 -8.31 1.29 -1.11
N LEU A 361 -7.65 1.42 0.04
CA LEU A 361 -7.45 2.72 0.71
C LEU A 361 -6.08 3.31 0.39
N ALA A 362 -5.04 2.48 0.46
CA ALA A 362 -3.68 2.90 0.16
C ALA A 362 -2.80 1.70 -0.23
N LYS A 363 -1.82 1.96 -1.08
CA LYS A 363 -0.65 1.10 -1.27
C LYS A 363 0.48 1.67 -0.43
N ILE A 364 1.00 0.90 0.51
CA ILE A 364 2.12 1.30 1.36
C ILE A 364 3.35 0.56 0.87
N ILE A 365 4.32 1.30 0.36
CA ILE A 365 5.55 0.75 -0.22
C ILE A 365 6.72 1.07 0.68
N VAL A 366 7.48 0.03 1.03
CA VAL A 366 8.59 0.10 1.97
C VAL A 366 9.84 -0.42 1.30
N THR A 367 10.89 0.39 1.28
CA THR A 367 12.15 0.07 0.61
C THR A 367 13.33 0.14 1.59
N ALA A 368 14.22 -0.84 1.53
CA ALA A 368 15.46 -0.87 2.29
C ALA A 368 16.59 -1.54 1.49
N SER A 369 17.83 -1.46 2.00
CA SER A 369 19.00 -2.10 1.39
C SER A 369 19.10 -3.60 1.65
N THR A 370 18.32 -4.13 2.60
CA THR A 370 18.25 -5.56 2.93
C THR A 370 16.80 -5.96 3.13
N TRP A 371 16.50 -7.25 2.91
CA TRP A 371 15.18 -7.82 3.16
C TRP A 371 14.74 -7.62 4.61
N GLU A 372 15.58 -8.00 5.57
CA GLU A 372 15.31 -7.80 7.00
C GLU A 372 15.00 -6.33 7.33
N GLY A 373 15.78 -5.40 6.77
CA GLY A 373 15.55 -3.97 6.94
C GLY A 373 14.20 -3.51 6.37
N ALA A 374 13.76 -4.09 5.25
CA ALA A 374 12.45 -3.80 4.65
C ALA A 374 11.32 -4.34 5.53
N VAL A 375 11.45 -5.56 6.06
CA VAL A 375 10.46 -6.18 6.97
C VAL A 375 10.36 -5.39 8.28
N LEU A 376 11.48 -5.04 8.91
CA LEU A 376 11.48 -4.24 10.14
C LEU A 376 10.87 -2.85 9.92
N LYS A 377 11.16 -2.21 8.78
CA LYS A 377 10.56 -0.93 8.42
C LYS A 377 9.05 -1.08 8.16
N ALA A 378 8.62 -2.14 7.49
CA ALA A 378 7.20 -2.43 7.26
C ALA A 378 6.44 -2.63 8.57
N ARG A 379 7.02 -3.37 9.53
CA ARG A 379 6.49 -3.50 10.90
C ARG A 379 6.29 -2.14 11.55
N ARG A 380 7.29 -1.24 11.44
CA ARG A 380 7.19 0.12 12.01
C ARG A 380 6.11 0.96 11.33
N VAL A 381 6.06 0.98 10.01
CA VAL A 381 5.06 1.76 9.25
C VAL A 381 3.65 1.30 9.58
N LEU A 382 3.40 -0.01 9.59
CA LEU A 382 2.09 -0.56 9.95
C LEU A 382 1.72 -0.33 11.42
N ALA A 383 2.70 -0.30 12.32
CA ALA A 383 2.50 0.01 13.74
C ALA A 383 2.09 1.47 13.99
N ASP A 384 2.53 2.38 13.14
CA ASP A 384 2.21 3.81 13.21
C ASP A 384 1.09 4.22 12.23
N THR A 385 0.55 3.27 11.47
CA THR A 385 -0.62 3.49 10.61
C THR A 385 -1.90 3.44 11.42
N THR A 386 -2.77 4.44 11.22
CA THR A 386 -4.09 4.55 11.85
C THR A 386 -5.16 4.79 10.79
N VAL A 387 -6.29 4.10 10.91
CA VAL A 387 -7.48 4.32 10.09
C VAL A 387 -8.69 4.34 11.00
N ALA A 388 -9.58 5.32 10.82
CA ALA A 388 -10.83 5.44 11.55
C ALA A 388 -12.03 5.60 10.61
N GLY A 389 -13.21 5.22 11.11
CA GLY A 389 -14.49 5.31 10.39
C GLY A 389 -14.88 4.04 9.63
N VAL A 390 -13.92 3.19 9.28
CA VAL A 390 -14.12 1.87 8.66
C VAL A 390 -13.21 0.81 9.29
N ARG A 391 -13.59 -0.46 9.21
CA ARG A 391 -12.70 -1.61 9.46
C ARG A 391 -11.75 -1.78 8.29
N THR A 392 -10.55 -2.30 8.55
CA THR A 392 -9.51 -2.51 7.54
C THR A 392 -8.76 -3.82 7.75
N ASN A 393 -8.08 -4.26 6.71
CA ASN A 393 -7.17 -5.41 6.76
C ASN A 393 -5.82 -5.09 7.45
N LEU A 394 -5.69 -3.96 8.16
CA LEU A 394 -4.45 -3.52 8.80
C LEU A 394 -3.90 -4.56 9.79
N GLU A 395 -4.77 -5.24 10.54
CA GLU A 395 -4.34 -6.30 11.47
C GLU A 395 -3.78 -7.51 10.72
N LEU A 396 -4.36 -7.86 9.57
CA LEU A 396 -3.80 -8.89 8.70
C LEU A 396 -2.39 -8.52 8.27
N LEU A 397 -2.19 -7.30 7.74
CA LEU A 397 -0.89 -6.83 7.28
C LEU A 397 0.16 -6.85 8.40
N ARG A 398 -0.22 -6.40 9.61
CA ARG A 398 0.63 -6.46 10.82
C ARG A 398 1.02 -7.90 11.15
N GLY A 399 0.05 -8.81 11.07
CA GLY A 399 0.26 -10.24 11.25
C GLY A 399 1.26 -10.80 10.26
N VAL A 400 1.07 -10.53 8.96
CA VAL A 400 1.91 -11.05 7.88
C VAL A 400 3.37 -10.68 8.10
N VAL A 401 3.66 -9.38 8.31
CA VAL A 401 5.06 -8.94 8.46
C VAL A 401 5.68 -9.39 9.78
N ALA A 402 4.88 -9.79 10.77
CA ALA A 402 5.34 -10.29 12.07
C ALA A 402 5.69 -11.78 12.07
N GLN A 403 5.29 -12.53 11.03
CA GLN A 403 5.61 -13.96 10.92
C GLN A 403 7.09 -14.19 10.61
N GLU A 404 7.63 -15.25 11.20
CA GLU A 404 9.01 -15.69 10.94
C GLU A 404 9.16 -16.25 9.52
N ASP A 405 8.13 -16.91 8.99
CA ASP A 405 8.13 -17.41 7.61
C ASP A 405 8.21 -16.28 6.58
N PHE A 406 7.58 -15.13 6.86
CA PHE A 406 7.71 -13.96 6.00
C PHE A 406 9.13 -13.39 6.05
N LEU A 407 9.72 -13.25 7.25
CA LEU A 407 11.09 -12.74 7.40
C LEU A 407 12.13 -13.68 6.75
N SER A 408 11.99 -14.98 6.92
CA SER A 408 12.88 -15.99 6.35
C SER A 408 12.57 -16.33 4.88
N GLY A 409 11.52 -15.74 4.32
CA GLY A 409 11.08 -15.97 2.95
C GLY A 409 10.45 -17.33 2.70
N ARG A 410 10.12 -18.14 3.72
CA ARG A 410 9.45 -19.45 3.58
C ARG A 410 7.95 -19.31 3.29
N ILE A 411 7.64 -18.68 2.17
CA ILE A 411 6.28 -18.41 1.70
C ILE A 411 6.05 -19.10 0.35
N ASP A 412 4.85 -19.65 0.18
CA ASP A 412 4.32 -20.12 -1.09
C ASP A 412 2.89 -19.59 -1.28
N THR A 413 2.27 -19.89 -2.42
CA THR A 413 0.92 -19.40 -2.76
C THR A 413 -0.19 -19.84 -1.80
N GLN A 414 0.05 -20.84 -0.96
CA GLN A 414 -0.93 -21.37 0.01
C GLN A 414 -0.64 -20.90 1.43
N TRP A 415 0.56 -20.36 1.70
CA TRP A 415 1.02 -20.01 3.03
C TRP A 415 0.03 -19.14 3.82
N LEU A 416 -0.49 -18.08 3.20
CA LEU A 416 -1.38 -17.17 3.92
C LEU A 416 -2.72 -17.85 4.25
N GLU A 417 -3.24 -18.70 3.37
CA GLU A 417 -4.46 -19.45 3.66
C GLU A 417 -4.26 -20.48 4.78
N SER A 418 -3.13 -21.21 4.77
CA SER A 418 -2.82 -22.21 5.80
C SER A 418 -2.49 -21.59 7.16
N SER A 419 -1.94 -20.38 7.17
CA SER A 419 -1.45 -19.71 8.38
C SER A 419 -2.37 -18.58 8.84
N LEU A 420 -3.56 -18.43 8.22
CA LEU A 420 -4.43 -17.27 8.39
C LEU A 420 -4.77 -16.99 9.86
N ASP A 421 -5.19 -18.01 10.61
CA ASP A 421 -5.58 -17.86 12.01
C ASP A 421 -4.42 -17.35 12.87
N GLN A 422 -3.22 -17.91 12.65
CA GLN A 422 -2.01 -17.50 13.36
C GLN A 422 -1.61 -16.06 13.01
N VAL A 423 -1.69 -15.70 11.72
CA VAL A 423 -1.44 -14.35 11.22
C VAL A 423 -2.38 -13.35 11.87
N LEU A 424 -3.69 -13.64 11.91
CA LEU A 424 -4.69 -12.75 12.52
C LEU A 424 -4.49 -12.60 14.03
N GLN A 425 -4.21 -13.70 14.74
CA GLN A 425 -3.93 -13.66 16.18
C GLN A 425 -2.70 -12.80 16.49
N GLN A 426 -1.63 -12.95 15.71
CA GLN A 426 -0.41 -12.15 15.88
C GLN A 426 -0.66 -10.68 15.55
N GLY A 427 -1.36 -10.40 14.46
CA GLY A 427 -1.77 -9.05 14.06
C GLY A 427 -2.56 -8.32 15.14
N ALA A 428 -3.57 -8.99 15.70
CA ALA A 428 -4.37 -8.47 16.81
C ALA A 428 -3.52 -8.29 18.09
N SER A 429 -2.54 -9.16 18.33
CA SER A 429 -1.61 -8.99 19.45
C SER A 429 -0.75 -7.74 19.31
N VAL A 430 -0.20 -7.50 18.11
CA VAL A 430 0.56 -6.28 17.80
C VAL A 430 -0.33 -5.05 17.96
N SER A 431 -1.56 -5.07 17.45
CA SER A 431 -2.54 -3.98 17.65
C SER A 431 -2.77 -3.69 19.14
N ARG A 432 -2.98 -4.72 19.97
CA ARG A 432 -3.20 -4.57 21.41
C ARG A 432 -1.99 -4.03 22.15
N SER A 433 -0.79 -4.50 21.84
CA SER A 433 0.45 -4.07 22.51
C SER A 433 0.80 -2.61 22.24
N MET A 434 0.29 -2.04 21.15
CA MET A 434 0.48 -0.63 20.84
C MET A 434 -0.38 0.32 21.68
N GLY A 435 -1.39 -0.20 22.38
CA GLY A 435 -2.38 0.60 23.10
C GLY A 435 -3.23 1.46 22.16
N ASN A 436 -4.18 2.19 22.72
CA ASN A 436 -4.97 3.15 21.96
C ASN A 436 -4.09 4.38 21.66
N LYS A 437 -3.28 4.34 20.61
CA LYS A 437 -2.48 5.49 20.11
C LYS A 437 -3.36 6.62 19.52
N GLY A 438 -4.62 6.73 19.94
CA GLY A 438 -5.48 7.83 19.55
C GLY A 438 -4.91 9.12 20.11
N ALA A 439 -4.14 9.85 19.31
CA ALA A 439 -3.87 11.24 19.58
C ALA A 439 -5.21 11.99 19.39
N VAL A 440 -5.89 12.30 20.48
CA VAL A 440 -7.00 13.26 20.44
C VAL A 440 -6.38 14.64 20.27
N GLY A 441 -6.19 15.06 19.03
CA GLY A 441 -5.91 16.46 18.70
C GLY A 441 -7.19 17.28 18.86
N ALA A 442 -7.48 17.77 20.05
CA ALA A 442 -8.60 18.69 20.26
C ALA A 442 -8.17 20.11 19.89
N ARG A 443 -8.66 20.64 18.76
CA ARG A 443 -8.55 22.07 18.46
C ARG A 443 -9.65 22.82 19.20
N ILE A 444 -9.35 23.33 20.40
CA ILE A 444 -10.26 24.18 21.16
C ILE A 444 -9.97 25.64 20.78
N ALA A 445 -10.77 26.20 19.87
CA ALA A 445 -10.74 27.63 19.60
C ALA A 445 -11.53 28.37 20.69
N TYR A 446 -10.84 29.08 21.58
CA TYR A 446 -11.48 29.90 22.61
C TYR A 446 -11.73 31.31 22.08
N ARG A 447 -12.99 31.68 21.82
CA ARG A 447 -13.37 33.09 21.65
C ARG A 447 -13.73 33.68 23.01
N GLY A 448 -12.75 34.27 23.68
CA GLY A 448 -13.01 35.08 24.86
C GLY A 448 -13.76 36.37 24.48
N ALA A 449 -14.86 36.66 25.16
CA ALA A 449 -15.53 37.94 25.06
C ALA A 449 -14.99 38.88 26.15
N ALA A 450 -14.13 39.85 25.80
CA ALA A 450 -14.05 41.13 26.49
C ALA A 450 -13.18 42.16 25.72
N SER A 451 -13.79 43.34 25.51
CA SER A 451 -13.22 44.68 25.30
C SER A 451 -11.78 44.83 24.78
N ALA A 452 -11.69 45.39 23.57
CA ALA A 452 -10.56 46.19 23.08
C ALA A 452 -9.17 45.51 23.14
N GLY A 453 -9.00 44.42 22.38
CA GLY A 453 -7.70 43.81 22.10
C GLY A 453 -7.89 42.65 21.13
N ASP A 454 -6.96 42.47 20.18
CA ASP A 454 -7.04 41.48 19.11
C ASP A 454 -7.35 40.06 19.62
N PRO A 455 -8.06 39.22 18.85
CA PRO A 455 -8.42 37.86 19.26
C PRO A 455 -7.18 37.03 19.58
N LEU A 456 -7.18 36.41 20.77
CA LEU A 456 -6.14 35.48 21.19
C LEU A 456 -6.40 34.11 20.52
N ASP A 457 -5.53 33.72 19.60
CA ASP A 457 -5.60 32.40 18.94
C ASP A 457 -4.72 31.41 19.72
N LEU A 458 -5.34 30.52 20.50
CA LEU A 458 -4.65 29.47 21.24
C LEU A 458 -4.69 28.17 20.42
N THR A 459 -3.53 27.63 20.06
CA THR A 459 -3.41 26.32 19.40
C THR A 459 -2.86 25.30 20.40
N PHE A 460 -3.63 24.24 20.67
CA PHE A 460 -3.21 23.13 21.50
C PHE A 460 -2.67 22.00 20.62
N ALA A 461 -1.48 21.48 20.96
CA ALA A 461 -0.90 20.30 20.33
C ALA A 461 -0.58 19.25 21.42
N ALA A 462 -1.26 18.11 21.38
CA ALA A 462 -0.97 16.98 22.27
C ALA A 462 -0.20 15.91 21.48
N ALA A 463 0.93 15.45 22.00
CA ALA A 463 1.71 14.37 21.41
C ALA A 463 1.64 13.15 22.34
N HIS A 464 1.16 12.00 21.82
CA HIS A 464 1.19 10.73 22.53
C HIS A 464 2.47 9.98 22.14
N LEU A 465 3.42 9.81 23.07
CA LEU A 465 4.49 8.85 22.88
C LEU A 465 4.04 7.49 23.41
N ALA A 466 4.25 6.44 22.62
CA ALA A 466 3.93 5.07 23.01
C ALA A 466 4.78 4.64 24.23
N PRO A 467 4.29 3.73 25.08
CA PRO A 467 5.07 3.19 26.19
C PRO A 467 6.32 2.46 25.66
N MET A 468 7.51 2.91 26.05
CA MET A 468 8.73 2.10 25.99
C MET A 468 8.91 1.41 27.35
N GLU A 469 8.44 0.18 27.48
CA GLU A 469 8.54 -0.59 28.74
C GLU A 469 9.99 -0.91 29.13
N TYR A 470 10.94 -0.87 28.19
CA TYR A 470 12.33 -1.34 28.40
C TYR A 470 13.39 -0.24 28.48
N ALA A 471 13.04 1.05 28.34
CA ALA A 471 13.99 2.16 28.32
C ALA A 471 13.41 3.44 28.96
N VAL A 472 12.83 3.28 30.14
CA VAL A 472 12.12 4.34 30.88
C VAL A 472 13.03 5.54 31.19
N GLU A 473 14.30 5.29 31.51
CA GLU A 473 15.28 6.33 31.87
C GLU A 473 15.67 7.19 30.67
N GLN A 474 16.07 6.57 29.54
CA GLN A 474 16.40 7.28 28.30
C GLN A 474 15.20 8.10 27.79
N ARG A 475 13.98 7.54 27.86
CA ARG A 475 12.75 8.26 27.48
C ARG A 475 12.54 9.51 28.34
N ASN A 476 12.78 9.42 29.65
CA ASN A 476 12.63 10.55 30.56
C ASN A 476 13.71 11.62 30.32
N GLU A 477 14.93 11.19 29.98
CA GLU A 477 16.04 12.08 29.61
C GLU A 477 15.75 12.82 28.29
N ASP A 478 15.23 12.12 27.29
CA ASP A 478 14.83 12.70 26.00
C ASP A 478 13.67 13.69 26.18
N TRP A 479 12.67 13.36 27.01
CA TRP A 479 11.59 14.27 27.41
C TRP A 479 12.12 15.52 28.07
N ARG A 480 13.03 15.35 29.04
CA ARG A 480 13.65 16.46 29.76
C ARG A 480 14.42 17.37 28.81
N SER A 481 15.24 16.80 27.93
CA SER A 481 16.02 17.54 26.95
C SER A 481 15.15 18.32 25.96
N LEU A 482 14.04 17.72 25.52
CA LEU A 482 13.12 18.36 24.58
C LEU A 482 12.36 19.52 25.23
N VAL A 483 11.93 19.34 26.48
CA VAL A 483 11.27 20.40 27.27
C VAL A 483 12.24 21.52 27.61
N GLU A 484 13.48 21.21 28.03
CA GLU A 484 14.51 22.20 28.37
C GLU A 484 14.93 23.04 27.15
N ARG A 485 14.99 22.45 25.94
CA ARG A 485 15.29 23.16 24.69
C ARG A 485 14.15 24.03 24.17
N LEU A 486 12.93 23.86 24.67
CA LEU A 486 11.73 24.58 24.24
C LEU A 486 11.32 25.71 25.19
N VAL A 487 12.07 25.96 26.27
CA VAL A 487 11.83 27.09 27.17
C VAL A 487 12.31 28.38 26.51
N PHE A 488 11.36 29.17 25.98
CA PHE A 488 11.62 30.54 25.55
C PHE A 488 11.66 31.45 26.78
N SER A 489 12.78 32.12 27.03
CA SER A 489 12.87 33.14 28.08
C SER A 489 12.33 34.47 27.56
N TYR A 490 11.35 35.02 28.29
CA TYR A 490 10.82 36.37 28.10
C TYR A 490 11.62 37.34 28.98
N SER A 491 12.15 38.43 28.41
CA SER A 491 12.85 39.49 29.16
C SER A 491 12.10 40.82 29.02
N PRO A 492 11.48 41.35 30.09
CA PRO A 492 10.78 42.63 30.04
C PRO A 492 11.69 43.81 30.40
N ALA A 493 11.87 44.70 29.42
CA ALA A 493 12.22 46.13 29.53
C ALA A 493 13.66 46.59 29.89
N ALA A 494 14.29 47.16 28.85
CA ALA A 494 15.00 48.46 28.79
C ALA A 494 16.35 48.70 29.53
N GLY A 495 17.39 48.95 28.73
CA GLY A 495 18.31 50.08 28.97
C GLY A 495 19.72 49.77 29.49
N ARG A 496 20.68 49.72 28.55
CA ARG A 496 22.15 49.85 28.67
C ARG A 496 22.99 48.69 29.25
N GLU A 497 24.09 48.50 28.51
CA GLU A 497 25.37 47.81 28.76
C GLU A 497 25.42 46.27 28.77
N ILE A 498 25.98 45.74 27.66
CA ILE A 498 26.73 44.48 27.64
C ILE A 498 28.14 44.83 28.15
N PRO A 499 28.65 44.17 29.21
CA PRO A 499 29.69 43.14 29.05
C PRO A 499 29.58 42.05 30.14
N ASP A 500 30.23 40.89 30.12
CA ASP A 500 31.35 40.36 29.37
C ASP A 500 31.18 38.84 29.29
N THR A 501 31.68 38.27 28.19
CA THR A 501 31.75 36.84 27.91
C THR A 501 32.68 36.12 28.88
N ALA A 502 32.17 35.12 29.59
CA ALA A 502 33.00 34.02 30.08
C ALA A 502 32.18 32.73 30.10
N ASN A 503 32.43 31.88 29.09
CA ASN A 503 32.03 30.48 28.95
C ASN A 503 30.59 30.18 28.50
N ALA A 504 30.21 30.64 27.31
CA ALA A 504 29.15 30.00 26.53
C ALA A 504 29.78 29.33 25.30
N GLU A 505 30.14 28.06 25.44
CA GLU A 505 30.37 27.18 24.30
C GLU A 505 29.07 27.01 23.51
N GLU A 506 29.23 26.96 22.19
CA GLU A 506 28.23 27.04 21.15
C GLU A 506 27.18 25.92 21.22
N ASN A 507 25.88 26.28 21.11
CA ASN A 507 24.81 25.58 20.34
C ASN A 507 23.39 25.91 20.84
N ALA A 508 22.99 27.18 20.79
CA ALA A 508 21.58 27.57 20.85
C ALA A 508 21.20 28.31 19.56
N PRO A 509 20.13 27.91 18.83
CA PRO A 509 19.64 28.70 17.73
C PRO A 509 18.99 29.98 18.29
N LEU A 510 19.70 31.10 18.18
CA LEU A 510 19.12 32.43 18.38
C LEU A 510 18.19 32.72 17.19
N LEU A 511 16.91 32.96 17.47
CA LEU A 511 15.99 33.59 16.51
C LEU A 511 16.54 35.00 16.18
N ARG A 512 17.31 35.13 15.08
CA ARG A 512 17.58 36.44 14.48
C ARG A 512 16.29 36.96 13.88
N GLN A 513 15.75 38.06 14.42
CA GLN A 513 14.76 38.87 13.73
C GLN A 513 15.36 39.29 12.38
N SER A 514 14.70 38.96 11.27
CA SER A 514 15.00 39.60 9.98
C SER A 514 14.64 41.08 10.12
N GLN A 515 15.63 41.96 10.13
CA GLN A 515 15.36 43.36 9.85
C GLN A 515 15.01 43.47 8.37
N GLU A 516 13.91 44.17 8.11
CA GLU A 516 13.28 44.48 6.82
C GLU A 516 12.34 43.40 6.24
N GLY A 517 11.03 43.64 6.41
CA GLY A 517 10.05 43.41 5.34
C GLY A 517 9.25 42.11 5.29
N HIS A 518 9.53 41.07 6.08
CA HIS A 518 8.79 39.80 6.00
C HIS A 518 7.93 39.50 7.24
N ARG A 519 6.62 39.32 7.02
CA ARG A 519 5.65 38.87 8.04
C ARG A 519 6.01 37.45 8.50
N GLY A 520 6.51 37.31 9.72
CA GLY A 520 6.59 36.03 10.42
C GLY A 520 5.19 35.44 10.61
N ILE A 521 5.09 34.11 10.56
CA ILE A 521 3.81 33.35 10.56
C ILE A 521 3.09 33.42 11.92
N TYR A 522 3.74 33.90 12.99
CA TYR A 522 3.17 33.97 14.33
C TYR A 522 3.29 35.37 14.93
N THR A 523 2.18 35.90 15.43
CA THR A 523 2.12 37.14 16.21
C THR A 523 2.74 36.93 17.60
N PRO A 524 3.14 38.00 18.32
CA PRO A 524 3.78 37.93 19.63
C PRO A 524 2.97 37.26 20.75
N THR A 525 1.75 36.82 20.47
CA THR A 525 0.79 36.28 21.44
C THR A 525 0.54 34.78 21.29
N SER A 526 1.31 34.08 20.45
CA SER A 526 1.16 32.63 20.26
C SER A 526 1.98 31.84 21.31
N TYR A 527 1.30 31.08 22.17
CA TYR A 527 1.93 30.15 23.11
C TYR A 527 1.69 28.69 22.67
N LEU A 528 2.76 27.89 22.64
CA LEU A 528 2.71 26.45 22.36
C LEU A 528 2.77 25.67 23.69
N PHE A 529 1.73 24.89 23.98
CA PHE A 529 1.68 24.00 25.15
C PHE A 529 1.75 22.54 24.70
N LEU A 530 2.68 21.78 25.28
CA LEU A 530 2.77 20.32 25.16
C LEU A 530 2.19 19.69 26.43
N ALA A 531 1.10 18.94 26.31
CA ALA A 531 0.57 18.12 27.39
C ALA A 531 0.79 16.64 27.04
N GLY A 532 1.67 15.96 27.77
CA GLY A 532 1.77 14.51 27.77
C GLY A 532 0.89 13.95 28.89
N ASP A 533 0.04 12.97 28.61
CA ASP A 533 -0.73 12.31 29.66
C ASP A 533 0.14 11.27 30.39
N LEU A 534 0.22 11.39 31.71
CA LEU A 534 0.82 10.46 32.67
C LEU A 534 -0.31 9.61 33.30
N ASN A 535 -1.19 9.02 32.50
CA ASN A 535 -2.22 8.11 33.00
C ASN A 535 -1.68 6.68 33.16
N TYR A 536 -0.99 6.44 34.27
CA TYR A 536 -0.74 5.10 34.79
C TYR A 536 -2.02 4.60 35.49
N ARG A 537 -2.78 3.68 34.86
CA ARG A 537 -3.63 2.75 35.61
C ARG A 537 -2.84 1.47 35.84
N THR A 538 -2.40 1.28 37.08
CA THR A 538 -1.88 0.00 37.58
C THR A 538 -3.03 -1.01 37.66
N SER A 539 -3.22 -1.79 36.61
CA SER A 539 -3.99 -3.04 36.71
C SER A 539 -3.02 -4.23 36.73
N ASN A 540 -3.03 -4.95 37.85
CA ASN A 540 -2.41 -6.25 38.13
C ASN A 540 -0.91 -6.28 38.47
N ALA A 541 -0.63 -5.97 39.74
CA ALA A 541 0.46 -6.61 40.47
C ALA A 541 -0.04 -6.94 41.89
N ALA A 542 -1.04 -7.82 41.97
CA ALA A 542 -1.37 -8.54 43.19
C ALA A 542 -0.88 -9.98 43.02
N SER A 543 -0.02 -10.42 43.95
CA SER A 543 0.54 -11.77 44.16
C SER A 543 2.04 -11.95 43.89
N ASP A 544 2.88 -11.27 44.68
CA ASP A 544 4.17 -11.86 45.08
C ASP A 544 4.47 -11.50 46.55
N PRO A 545 4.38 -12.46 47.49
CA PRO A 545 4.62 -12.23 48.92
C PRO A 545 6.11 -12.14 49.32
N MET A 546 7.09 -12.29 48.42
CA MET A 546 8.52 -12.34 48.81
C MET A 546 9.37 -11.11 48.46
N ALA A 547 8.79 -10.01 47.96
CA ALA A 547 9.53 -8.83 47.53
C ALA A 547 9.43 -7.62 48.49
N ASP A 548 9.46 -7.85 49.81
CA ASP A 548 9.21 -6.79 50.81
C ASP A 548 10.47 -6.14 51.42
N ASN A 549 11.69 -6.60 51.10
CA ASN A 549 12.91 -6.08 51.77
C ASN A 549 13.91 -5.34 50.86
N ALA A 550 13.52 -4.89 49.67
CA ALA A 550 14.39 -4.06 48.82
C ALA A 550 13.63 -3.01 47.97
N ARG A 551 12.62 -2.35 48.56
CA ARG A 551 11.99 -1.19 47.90
C ARG A 551 12.59 0.10 48.48
N PRO A 552 13.07 1.05 47.64
CA PRO A 552 13.44 2.37 48.12
C PRO A 552 12.20 3.02 48.76
N ASP A 553 12.35 3.62 49.94
CA ASP A 553 11.28 4.36 50.60
C ASP A 553 11.05 5.68 49.84
N TRP A 554 10.29 5.58 48.74
CA TRP A 554 9.90 6.72 47.91
C TRP A 554 8.86 7.56 48.66
N LYS A 555 9.35 8.51 49.47
CA LYS A 555 8.54 9.43 50.28
C LYS A 555 7.43 10.16 49.49
N TRP A 556 7.52 10.28 48.17
CA TRP A 556 6.52 10.93 47.31
C TRP A 556 5.27 10.08 47.05
N THR A 557 5.31 8.76 47.28
CA THR A 557 4.17 7.85 47.09
C THR A 557 3.15 7.88 48.24
N ARG A 558 3.51 8.50 49.38
CA ARG A 558 2.62 8.65 50.56
C ARG A 558 1.73 9.89 50.52
N THR A 559 1.89 10.75 49.52
CA THR A 559 0.99 11.89 49.30
C THR A 559 0.01 11.51 48.19
N ARG A 560 -1.28 11.37 48.52
CA ARG A 560 -2.35 11.38 47.51
C ARG A 560 -2.30 12.74 46.83
N TRP A 561 -1.86 12.77 45.57
CA TRP A 561 -1.98 13.95 44.73
C TRP A 561 -3.31 13.86 43.96
N PRO A 562 -4.22 14.85 44.12
CA PRO A 562 -5.36 14.99 43.22
C PRO A 562 -4.86 15.22 41.78
N SER A 563 -5.62 14.74 40.80
CA SER A 563 -5.38 14.90 39.37
C SER A 563 -4.85 16.30 39.01
N TRP A 564 -3.69 16.36 38.36
CA TRP A 564 -3.06 17.62 37.91
C TRP A 564 -3.75 18.27 36.69
N CYS A 565 -5.08 18.12 36.55
CA CYS A 565 -5.86 18.95 35.63
C CYS A 565 -6.28 20.31 36.23
N ASP A 566 -5.98 20.59 37.51
CA ASP A 566 -6.41 21.82 38.19
C ASP A 566 -5.32 22.91 38.32
N ARG A 567 -4.22 22.85 37.57
CA ARG A 567 -3.24 23.95 37.52
C ARG A 567 -3.01 24.45 36.11
N VAL A 568 -3.93 25.31 35.67
CA VAL A 568 -3.61 26.36 34.69
C VAL A 568 -2.63 27.31 35.39
N LEU A 569 -1.40 27.39 34.89
CA LEU A 569 -0.45 28.45 35.25
C LEU A 569 -1.03 29.78 34.78
N TYR A 570 -1.67 30.52 35.69
CA TYR A 570 -1.91 31.94 35.46
C TYR A 570 -0.57 32.67 35.66
N LEU A 571 -0.03 33.22 34.59
CA LEU A 571 0.92 34.34 34.72
C LEU A 571 0.14 35.50 35.37
N ASP A 572 0.76 36.15 36.35
CA ASP A 572 0.15 37.20 37.18
C ASP A 572 -0.67 38.18 36.35
N SER A 573 -1.97 38.26 36.63
CA SER A 573 -2.82 39.26 36.02
C SER A 573 -2.50 40.64 36.61
N PRO A 574 -2.46 41.71 35.81
CA PRO A 574 -2.25 43.07 36.31
C PRO A 574 -3.30 43.44 37.37
N PRO A 575 -2.97 44.33 38.33
CA PRO A 575 -3.91 44.75 39.36
C PRO A 575 -5.20 45.31 38.74
N GLY A 576 -6.36 44.72 39.08
CA GLY A 576 -7.69 45.20 38.68
C GLY A 576 -8.55 44.24 37.83
N THR A 577 -8.06 43.05 37.50
CA THR A 577 -8.87 42.03 36.81
C THR A 577 -9.56 41.09 37.81
N SER A 578 -10.90 41.05 37.79
CA SER A 578 -11.66 40.10 38.59
C SER A 578 -11.63 38.72 37.93
N LYS A 579 -11.22 37.70 38.69
CA LYS A 579 -11.25 36.30 38.25
C LYS A 579 -12.70 35.81 38.23
N ARG A 580 -13.16 35.28 37.09
CA ARG A 580 -14.30 34.37 36.98
C ARG A 580 -13.85 33.10 36.30
#